data_AF-A0A0C5DSG0-F1
#
_entry.id   AF-A0A0C5DSG0-F1
#
_cell.length_a   1.000
_cell.length_b   1.000
_cell.length_c   1.000
_cell.angle_alpha   90.00
_cell.angle_beta   90.00
_cell.angle_gamma   90.00
#
_symmetry.space_group_name_H-M   'P 1'
#
loop_
_entity.id
_entity.type
_entity.pdbx_description
1 polymer ?
#
loop_
_entity_poly.entity_id
_entity_poly.type
_entity_poly.pdbx_seq_one_letter_code
_entity_poly.pdbx_strand_id
1 'polypeptide(L)'
;MSSTRFTRDDSIRLLTALLAHSLAVLAFLLVNRYGIALYRSLYGPISRGISVGLLIEMLLILFVIVNLVIAVVPNLKVKLGLIVALSVLTGYFLFPHNPIRGYFYCAQTSLLPLVAICLARWLHRACRPQSG
;
A
#
# COMPACT_ATOMS: atom_id res chain seq x y z
N MET A 1 9.10 -36.01 -15.21
CA MET A 1 9.50 -35.04 -14.16
C MET A 1 9.15 -33.60 -14.59
N SER A 2 7.93 -33.14 -14.33
CA SER A 2 7.46 -31.78 -14.71
C SER A 2 6.73 -31.02 -13.59
N SER A 3 6.73 -31.53 -12.35
CA SER A 3 5.94 -30.96 -11.25
C SER A 3 6.65 -29.82 -10.47
N THR A 4 7.97 -29.67 -10.60
CA THR A 4 8.77 -28.71 -9.80
C THR A 4 8.88 -27.29 -10.37
N ARG A 5 8.50 -27.07 -11.64
CA ARG A 5 8.56 -25.73 -12.25
C ARG A 5 7.37 -24.84 -11.87
N PHE A 6 6.19 -25.44 -11.68
CA PHE A 6 4.97 -24.70 -11.34
C PHE A 6 5.08 -24.07 -9.93
N THR A 7 5.66 -24.81 -8.97
CA THR A 7 5.83 -24.32 -7.59
C THR A 7 6.88 -23.20 -7.46
N ARG A 8 7.95 -23.24 -8.25
CA ARG A 8 9.03 -22.24 -8.17
C ARG A 8 8.59 -20.88 -8.72
N ASP A 9 7.93 -20.86 -9.88
CA ASP A 9 7.42 -19.62 -10.48
C ASP A 9 6.35 -18.96 -9.59
N ASP A 10 5.43 -19.74 -9.02
CA ASP A 10 4.44 -19.22 -8.08
C ASP A 10 5.08 -18.67 -6.79
N SER A 11 6.13 -19.32 -6.29
CA SER A 11 6.88 -18.87 -5.11
C SER A 11 7.64 -17.57 -5.38
N ILE A 12 8.28 -17.43 -6.54
CA ILE A 12 8.98 -16.20 -6.94
C ILE A 12 7.97 -15.05 -7.09
N ARG A 13 6.80 -15.32 -7.68
CA ARG A 13 5.72 -14.33 -7.78
C ARG A 13 5.23 -13.88 -6.41
N LEU A 14 5.03 -14.81 -5.48
CA LEU A 14 4.59 -14.48 -4.12
C LEU A 14 5.67 -13.69 -3.37
N LEU A 15 6.93 -14.11 -3.42
CA LEU A 15 8.04 -13.45 -2.74
C LEU A 15 8.24 -12.01 -3.25
N THR A 16 8.25 -11.82 -4.57
CA THR A 16 8.38 -10.48 -5.18
C THR A 16 7.18 -9.58 -4.87
N ALA A 17 5.96 -10.13 -4.81
CA ALA A 17 4.79 -9.40 -4.38
C ALA A 17 4.85 -9.00 -2.89
N LEU A 18 5.22 -9.92 -2.00
CA LEU A 18 5.37 -9.65 -0.58
C LEU A 18 6.44 -8.58 -0.31
N LEU A 19 7.58 -8.66 -1.00
CA LEU A 19 8.64 -7.65 -0.90
C LEU A 19 8.19 -6.27 -1.39
N ALA A 20 7.48 -6.20 -2.51
CA ALA A 20 7.00 -4.92 -3.03
C ALA A 20 5.92 -4.30 -2.13
N HIS A 21 5.01 -5.11 -1.59
CA HIS A 21 3.94 -4.64 -0.71
C HIS A 21 4.45 -4.31 0.70
N SER A 22 5.45 -5.02 1.21
CA SER A 22 6.11 -4.64 2.47
C SER A 22 6.85 -3.31 2.33
N LEU A 23 7.48 -3.06 1.18
CA LEU A 23 8.09 -1.77 0.86
C LEU A 23 7.05 -0.64 0.80
N ALA A 24 5.87 -0.90 0.24
CA ALA A 24 4.76 0.06 0.26
C ALA A 24 4.27 0.39 1.67
N VAL A 25 4.16 -0.62 2.55
CA VAL A 25 3.86 -0.43 3.98
C VAL A 25 4.94 0.39 4.68
N LEU A 26 6.21 0.09 4.43
CA LEU A 26 7.32 0.84 5.01
C LEU A 26 7.31 2.30 4.54
N ALA A 27 7.10 2.53 3.24
CA ALA A 27 6.97 3.85 2.68
C ALA A 27 5.76 4.60 3.27
N PHE A 28 4.63 3.92 3.53
CA PHE A 28 3.49 4.51 4.23
C PHE A 28 3.91 5.03 5.62
N LEU A 29 4.62 4.22 6.41
CA LEU A 29 5.11 4.57 7.74
C LEU A 29 6.08 5.77 7.70
N LEU A 30 7.04 5.75 6.77
CA LEU A 30 8.01 6.83 6.62
C LEU A 30 7.33 8.13 6.19
N VAL A 31 6.48 8.08 5.18
CA VAL A 31 5.73 9.25 4.70
C VAL A 31 4.81 9.80 5.79
N ASN A 32 4.22 8.95 6.62
CA ASN A 32 3.42 9.40 7.75
C ASN A 32 4.30 10.11 8.80
N ARG A 33 5.43 9.49 9.19
CA ARG A 33 6.34 10.03 10.20
C ARG A 33 6.98 11.36 9.77
N TYR A 34 7.51 11.41 8.56
CA TYR A 34 8.19 12.60 8.03
C TYR A 34 7.23 13.62 7.45
N GLY A 35 6.14 13.19 6.81
CA GLY A 35 5.13 14.09 6.24
C GLY A 35 4.43 14.92 7.31
N ILE A 36 4.11 14.33 8.46
CA ILE A 36 3.57 15.08 9.60
C ILE A 36 4.61 16.07 10.16
N ALA A 37 5.88 15.65 10.26
CA ALA A 37 6.95 16.52 10.76
C ALA A 37 7.19 17.72 9.82
N LEU A 38 7.26 17.47 8.51
CA LEU A 38 7.45 18.48 7.47
C LEU A 38 6.25 19.43 7.38
N TYR A 39 5.02 18.90 7.44
CA TYR A 39 3.84 19.75 7.47
C TYR A 39 3.87 20.68 8.69
N ARG A 40 4.22 20.14 9.86
CA ARG A 40 4.30 20.91 11.09
C ARG A 40 5.35 22.01 11.04
N SER A 41 6.49 21.78 10.37
CA SER A 41 7.52 22.81 10.21
C SER A 41 7.12 23.92 9.24
N LEU A 42 6.30 23.61 8.23
CA LEU A 42 5.90 24.57 7.20
C LEU A 42 4.64 25.36 7.56
N TYR A 43 3.64 24.72 8.17
CA TYR A 43 2.29 25.28 8.35
C TYR A 43 1.85 25.34 9.82
N GLY A 44 2.70 24.96 10.77
CA GLY A 44 2.38 24.94 12.19
C GLY A 44 1.66 23.67 12.67
N PRO A 45 1.34 23.57 13.98
CA PRO A 45 0.78 22.37 14.58
C PRO A 45 -0.62 22.06 14.04
N ILE A 46 -0.79 20.87 13.47
CA ILE A 46 -2.12 20.37 13.14
C ILE A 46 -2.82 19.99 14.44
N SER A 47 -3.99 20.58 14.72
CA SER A 47 -4.81 20.20 15.87
C SER A 47 -5.00 18.68 15.91
N ARG A 48 -4.53 18.06 16.99
CA ARG A 48 -4.64 16.61 17.22
C ARG A 48 -5.80 16.38 18.17
N GLY A 49 -6.99 16.18 17.62
CA GLY A 49 -8.03 15.48 18.39
C GLY A 49 -7.56 14.05 18.68
N ILE A 50 -7.75 13.58 19.92
CA ILE A 50 -7.40 12.20 20.34
C ILE A 50 -8.05 11.17 19.38
N SER A 51 -9.26 11.46 18.88
CA SER A 51 -9.98 10.65 17.90
C SER A 51 -9.28 10.53 16.53
N VAL A 52 -8.56 11.58 16.10
CA VAL A 52 -7.91 11.58 14.77
C VAL A 52 -6.63 10.75 14.79
N GLY A 53 -5.93 10.67 15.93
CA GLY A 53 -4.78 9.79 16.10
C GLY A 53 -5.16 8.33 15.92
N LEU A 54 -6.20 7.90 16.64
CA LEU A 54 -6.72 6.53 16.56
C LEU A 54 -7.18 6.18 15.13
N LEU A 55 -7.85 7.10 14.45
CA LEU A 55 -8.31 6.88 13.07
C LEU A 55 -7.16 6.61 12.10
N ILE A 56 -6.04 7.33 12.26
CA ILE A 56 -4.83 7.12 11.44
C ILE A 56 -4.18 5.77 11.73
N GLU A 57 -4.14 5.34 12.99
CA GLU A 57 -3.63 4.02 13.36
C GLU A 57 -4.50 2.89 12.78
N MET A 58 -5.83 3.03 12.85
CA MET A 58 -6.76 2.08 12.22
C MET A 58 -6.57 2.01 10.71
N LEU A 59 -6.37 3.15 10.04
CA LEU A 59 -6.06 3.21 8.62
C LEU A 59 -4.74 2.52 8.28
N LEU A 60 -3.71 2.67 9.11
CA LEU A 60 -2.44 1.98 8.93
C LEU A 60 -2.63 0.46 9.00
N ILE A 61 -3.32 -0.04 10.02
CA ILE A 61 -3.60 -1.47 10.17
C ILE A 61 -4.39 -1.98 8.96
N LEU A 62 -5.42 -1.25 8.54
CA LEU A 62 -6.22 -1.60 7.37
C LEU A 62 -5.37 -1.61 6.09
N PHE A 63 -4.47 -0.63 5.91
CA PHE A 63 -3.56 -0.57 4.78
C PHE A 63 -2.62 -1.78 4.74
N VAL A 64 -2.09 -2.21 5.89
CA VAL A 64 -1.26 -3.42 6.01
C VAL A 64 -2.05 -4.66 5.60
N ILE A 65 -3.25 -4.84 6.14
CA ILE A 65 -4.11 -5.99 5.84
C ILE A 65 -4.44 -6.02 4.34
N VAL A 66 -4.87 -4.90 3.76
CA VAL A 66 -5.22 -4.83 2.33
C VAL A 66 -4.01 -5.10 1.44
N ASN A 67 -2.82 -4.56 1.77
CA ASN A 67 -1.61 -4.85 1.00
C ASN A 67 -1.21 -6.34 1.07
N LEU A 68 -1.39 -6.98 2.22
CA LEU A 68 -1.17 -8.42 2.36
C LEU A 68 -2.13 -9.22 1.48
N VAL A 69 -3.42 -8.86 1.48
CA VAL A 69 -4.42 -9.49 0.61
C VAL A 69 -4.08 -9.27 -0.87
N ILE A 70 -3.71 -8.04 -1.26
CA ILE A 70 -3.29 -7.72 -2.64
C ILE A 70 -2.07 -8.54 -3.05
N ALA A 71 -1.12 -8.79 -2.16
CA ALA A 71 0.08 -9.58 -2.44
C ALA A 71 -0.26 -11.04 -2.79
N VAL A 72 -1.22 -11.64 -2.07
CA VAL A 72 -1.62 -13.05 -2.24
C VAL A 72 -2.55 -13.24 -3.44
N VAL A 73 -3.45 -12.29 -3.71
CA VAL A 73 -4.41 -12.38 -4.80
C VAL A 73 -3.69 -12.35 -6.17
N PRO A 74 -3.99 -13.26 -7.11
CA PRO A 74 -3.39 -13.23 -8.45
C PRO A 74 -4.13 -12.29 -9.42
N ASN A 75 -5.43 -12.04 -9.21
CA ASN A 75 -6.29 -11.32 -10.15
C ASN A 75 -6.12 -9.79 -10.02
N LEU A 76 -5.64 -9.14 -11.08
CA LEU A 76 -5.45 -7.68 -11.12
C LEU A 76 -6.74 -6.89 -10.89
N LYS A 77 -7.88 -7.34 -11.43
CA LYS A 77 -9.15 -6.61 -11.27
C LYS A 77 -9.55 -6.53 -9.79
N VAL A 78 -9.35 -7.63 -9.06
CA VAL A 78 -9.61 -7.69 -7.61
C VAL A 78 -8.64 -6.78 -6.86
N LYS A 79 -7.35 -6.77 -7.23
CA LYS A 79 -6.36 -5.85 -6.64
C LYS A 79 -6.78 -4.39 -6.80
N LEU A 80 -7.15 -3.98 -8.01
CA LEU A 80 -7.60 -2.62 -8.30
C LEU A 80 -8.88 -2.28 -7.53
N GLY A 81 -9.83 -3.20 -7.46
CA GLY A 81 -11.04 -3.06 -6.64
C GLY A 81 -10.73 -2.83 -5.17
N LEU A 82 -9.79 -3.58 -4.60
CA LEU A 82 -9.34 -3.40 -3.20
C LEU A 82 -8.69 -2.03 -2.97
N ILE A 83 -7.89 -1.55 -3.93
CA ILE A 83 -7.25 -0.23 -3.85
C ILE A 83 -8.30 0.89 -3.88
N VAL A 84 -9.25 0.80 -4.82
CA VAL A 84 -10.34 1.78 -4.91
C VAL A 84 -11.20 1.76 -3.66
N ALA A 85 -11.59 0.58 -3.18
CA ALA A 85 -12.37 0.44 -1.95
C ALA A 85 -11.65 1.04 -0.75
N LEU A 86 -10.35 0.77 -0.59
CA LEU A 86 -9.54 1.33 0.49
C LEU A 86 -9.45 2.86 0.40
N SER A 87 -9.25 3.41 -0.80
CA SER A 87 -9.16 4.85 -1.04
C SER A 87 -10.48 5.57 -0.75
N VAL A 88 -11.60 5.02 -1.22
CA VAL A 88 -12.94 5.56 -0.95
C VAL A 88 -13.27 5.51 0.53
N LEU A 89 -12.97 4.39 1.20
CA LEU A 89 -13.19 4.25 2.63
C LEU A 89 -12.35 5.25 3.43
N THR A 90 -11.09 5.44 3.05
CA THR A 90 -10.19 6.45 3.63
C THR A 90 -10.77 7.85 3.48
N GLY A 91 -11.25 8.20 2.29
CA GLY A 91 -11.86 9.50 2.02
C GLY A 91 -13.14 9.72 2.82
N TYR A 92 -14.01 8.71 2.89
CA TYR A 92 -15.28 8.77 3.62
C TYR A 92 -15.07 9.08 5.11
N PHE A 93 -14.07 8.47 5.75
CA PHE A 93 -13.80 8.72 7.17
C PHE A 93 -13.03 10.03 7.44
N LEU A 94 -12.13 10.44 6.53
CA LEU A 94 -11.26 11.59 6.79
C LEU A 94 -11.80 12.91 6.27
N PHE A 95 -12.54 12.94 5.16
CA PHE A 95 -13.06 14.18 4.60
C PHE A 95 -13.98 14.96 5.54
N PRO A 96 -14.89 14.33 6.32
CA PRO A 96 -15.75 15.06 7.24
C PRO A 96 -14.99 15.77 8.37
N HIS A 97 -13.83 15.23 8.76
CA HIS A 97 -13.08 15.72 9.93
C HIS A 97 -11.90 16.60 9.53
N ASN A 98 -11.13 16.19 8.52
CA ASN A 98 -9.88 16.82 8.10
C ASN A 98 -9.63 16.58 6.60
N PRO A 99 -10.18 17.41 5.70
CA PRO A 99 -10.11 17.20 4.25
C PRO A 99 -8.67 17.16 3.73
N ILE A 100 -7.78 18.00 4.27
CA ILE A 100 -6.35 18.02 3.89
C ILE A 100 -5.69 16.67 4.19
N ARG A 101 -5.94 16.10 5.37
CA ARG A 101 -5.45 14.76 5.71
C ARG A 101 -6.08 13.71 4.81
N GLY A 102 -7.38 13.82 4.52
CA GLY A 102 -8.08 12.91 3.62
C GLY A 102 -7.41 12.83 2.25
N TYR A 103 -7.08 13.95 1.60
CA TYR A 103 -6.38 13.92 0.31
C TYR A 103 -5.03 13.23 0.39
N PHE A 104 -4.25 13.52 1.44
CA PHE A 104 -2.95 12.91 1.65
C PHE A 104 -3.05 11.40 1.81
N TYR A 105 -3.94 10.91 2.68
CA TYR A 105 -4.12 9.49 2.92
C TYR A 105 -4.80 8.76 1.76
N CYS A 106 -5.74 9.37 1.03
CA CYS A 106 -6.29 8.80 -0.20
C CYS A 106 -5.22 8.63 -1.28
N ALA A 107 -4.36 9.64 -1.48
CA ALA A 107 -3.25 9.54 -2.40
C ALA A 107 -2.32 8.39 -1.98
N GLN A 108 -1.95 8.33 -0.70
CA GLN A 108 -1.06 7.32 -0.16
C GLN A 108 -1.62 5.90 -0.28
N THR A 109 -2.89 5.70 0.08
CA THR A 109 -3.59 4.40 -0.02
C THR A 109 -3.84 3.95 -1.45
N SER A 110 -3.80 4.85 -2.44
CA SER A 110 -3.97 4.53 -3.86
C SER A 110 -2.62 4.30 -4.56
N LEU A 111 -1.69 5.25 -4.44
CA LEU A 111 -0.42 5.25 -5.16
C LEU A 111 0.51 4.14 -4.70
N LEU A 112 0.68 3.94 -3.38
CA LEU A 112 1.66 2.97 -2.87
C LEU A 112 1.35 1.53 -3.31
N PRO A 113 0.10 1.03 -3.21
CA PRO A 113 -0.23 -0.31 -3.70
C PRO A 113 -0.10 -0.44 -5.22
N LEU A 114 -0.41 0.61 -5.99
CA LEU A 114 -0.22 0.61 -7.45
C LEU A 114 1.26 0.49 -7.82
N VAL A 115 2.10 1.29 -7.17
CA VAL A 115 3.56 1.23 -7.34
C VAL A 115 4.10 -0.15 -6.93
N ALA A 116 3.61 -0.72 -5.83
CA ALA A 116 3.97 -2.08 -5.41
C ALA A 116 3.57 -3.14 -6.45
N ILE A 117 2.40 -3.03 -7.06
CA ILE A 117 1.98 -3.94 -8.13
C ILE A 117 2.93 -3.84 -9.33
N CYS A 118 3.28 -2.62 -9.75
CA CYS A 118 4.23 -2.39 -10.84
C CYS A 118 5.62 -2.95 -10.50
N LEU A 119 6.11 -2.68 -9.29
CA LEU A 119 7.40 -3.15 -8.81
C LEU A 119 7.45 -4.67 -8.71
N ALA A 120 6.41 -5.31 -8.17
CA ALA A 120 6.30 -6.76 -8.10
C ALA A 120 6.35 -7.40 -9.49
N ARG A 121 5.65 -6.80 -10.47
CA ARG A 121 5.69 -7.26 -11.87
C ARG A 121 7.06 -7.09 -12.50
N TRP A 122 7.72 -5.97 -12.23
CA TRP A 122 9.06 -5.70 -12.74
C TRP A 122 10.09 -6.66 -12.14
N LEU A 123 10.08 -6.85 -10.82
CA LEU A 123 10.93 -7.82 -10.11
C LEU A 123 10.70 -9.25 -10.58
N HIS A 124 9.44 -9.66 -10.72
CA HIS A 124 9.11 -10.98 -11.23
C HIS A 124 9.65 -11.22 -12.64
N ARG A 125 9.60 -10.20 -13.52
CA ARG A 125 10.21 -10.28 -14.87
C ARG A 125 11.73 -10.36 -14.80
N ALA A 126 12.36 -9.56 -13.95
CA ALA A 126 13.82 -9.55 -13.78
C ALA A 126 14.36 -10.87 -13.22
N CYS A 127 13.62 -11.51 -12.30
CA CYS A 127 14.00 -12.80 -11.70
C CYS A 127 13.59 -14.01 -12.55
N ARG A 128 12.81 -13.83 -13.62
CA ARG A 128 12.48 -14.94 -14.53
C ARG A 128 13.64 -15.15 -15.49
N PRO A 129 14.26 -16.33 -15.54
CA PRO A 129 15.37 -16.57 -16.46
C PRO A 129 14.87 -16.38 -17.90
N GLN A 130 15.54 -15.50 -18.63
CA GLN A 130 15.33 -15.25 -20.06
C GLN A 130 15.85 -16.49 -20.80
N SER A 131 14.99 -17.48 -21.02
CA SER A 131 15.33 -18.60 -21.89
C SER A 131 15.10 -18.19 -23.34
N GLY A 132 16.17 -17.78 -24.01
CA GLY A 132 16.32 -17.73 -25.48
C GLY A 132 15.52 -16.66 -26.19
#